data_AF-A0A328TRH0-F1
#
_entry.id   AF-A0A328TRH0-F1
#
_cell.length_a   1.000
_cell.length_b   1.000
_cell.length_c   1.000
_cell.angle_alpha   90.00
_cell.angle_beta   90.00
_cell.angle_gamma   90.00
#
_symmetry.space_group_name_H-M   'P 1'
#
loop_
_entity.id
_entity.type
_entity.pdbx_description
1 polymer ?
#
loop_
_entity_poly.entity_id
_entity_poly.type
_entity_poly.pdbx_seq_one_letter_code
_entity_poly.pdbx_strand_id
1 'polypeptide(L)'
;MLPYKFPLTSGNVTRFFVMFIMVLLLTSVFMIHNAVNARLTEKRYAMADINHAMQKRIDTYRFTTWQIYENLAASVAGMPSNSLQETRLRPDVYYLEKNRRKTEALIFGSHDGGTLDMTLRMSNYLDTLWGAENSTWSMYFLNGQDNSMILVSTLPLKDMTTRYKESAISNIVEARRAEMLQQANALDERESFSPLRRFSWQNDHYFTVRTTFNQPGHLATVVAFDLPVNDLVPLNMPLENFQLKQDAAPVAEGDDNQDSNSSTRIDWINPNIEIAASLASTPLQLVYRVPITGLVIETLHNLLWPLLANLALLIMSLAGLFLLRQQSLRPSENQSAELESLRLLNEEIVGTLPVGLLVYDFANNRTIISNKIAEHLLPHLNLQKII
;
A
#
# COMPACT_ATOMS: atom_id res chain seq x y z
N MET A 1 10.40 -43.84 -43.36
CA MET A 1 10.65 -42.82 -42.33
C MET A 1 10.85 -43.53 -41.00
N LEU A 2 12.10 -43.71 -40.57
CA LEU A 2 12.42 -44.29 -39.27
C LEU A 2 12.00 -43.28 -38.19
N PRO A 3 11.19 -43.68 -37.19
CA PRO A 3 10.89 -42.81 -36.06
C PRO A 3 12.18 -42.61 -35.30
N TYR A 4 12.62 -41.36 -35.14
CA TYR A 4 13.69 -40.99 -34.22
C TYR A 4 13.24 -41.40 -32.81
N LYS A 5 13.62 -42.60 -32.38
CA LYS A 5 13.56 -42.99 -30.97
C LYS A 5 14.59 -42.13 -30.25
N PHE A 6 14.14 -41.05 -29.61
CA PHE A 6 14.97 -40.34 -28.64
C PHE A 6 15.49 -41.39 -27.64
N PRO A 7 16.81 -41.64 -27.56
CA PRO A 7 17.33 -42.54 -26.56
C PRO A 7 17.16 -41.82 -25.21
N LEU A 8 16.08 -42.15 -24.51
CA LEU A 8 15.79 -41.78 -23.13
C LEU A 8 16.82 -42.46 -22.23
N THR A 9 18.08 -42.02 -22.30
CA THR A 9 19.07 -42.33 -21.27
C THR A 9 18.56 -41.69 -19.98
N SER A 10 18.53 -42.46 -18.89
CA SER A 10 18.04 -42.03 -17.57
C SER A 10 18.57 -40.64 -17.13
N GLY A 11 19.79 -40.29 -17.55
CA GLY A 11 20.40 -38.98 -17.32
C GLY A 11 19.73 -37.79 -18.03
N ASN A 12 19.14 -37.97 -19.22
CA ASN A 12 18.45 -36.89 -19.92
C ASN A 12 17.07 -36.58 -19.30
N VAL A 13 16.38 -37.61 -18.78
CA VAL A 13 15.08 -37.44 -18.12
C VAL A 13 15.22 -36.69 -16.80
N THR A 14 16.23 -37.04 -15.99
CA THR A 14 16.50 -36.34 -14.72
C THR A 14 16.85 -34.86 -14.93
N ARG A 15 17.66 -34.54 -15.96
CA ARG A 15 17.95 -33.14 -16.36
C ARG A 15 16.69 -32.37 -16.77
N PHE A 16 15.77 -33.02 -17.49
CA PHE A 16 14.50 -32.41 -17.88
C PHE A 16 13.65 -32.03 -16.66
N PHE A 17 13.51 -32.93 -15.68
CA PHE A 17 12.79 -32.61 -14.44
C PHE A 17 13.45 -31.49 -13.64
N VAL A 18 14.79 -31.45 -13.56
CA VAL A 18 15.51 -30.36 -12.89
C VAL A 18 15.26 -29.02 -13.58
N MET A 19 15.33 -28.98 -14.92
CA MET A 19 15.00 -27.78 -15.69
C MET A 19 13.54 -27.38 -15.48
N PHE A 20 12.61 -28.33 -15.47
CA PHE A 20 11.19 -28.07 -15.22
C PHE A 20 10.96 -27.48 -13.82
N ILE A 21 11.62 -27.99 -12.77
CA ILE A 21 11.56 -27.41 -11.42
C ILE A 21 12.11 -25.98 -11.41
N MET A 22 13.24 -25.74 -12.09
CA MET A 22 13.81 -24.40 -12.20
C MET A 22 12.83 -23.43 -12.87
N VAL A 23 12.16 -23.86 -13.95
CA VAL A 23 11.12 -23.06 -14.60
C VAL A 23 9.94 -22.80 -13.67
N LEU A 24 9.44 -23.80 -12.93
CA LEU A 24 8.33 -23.60 -11.96
C LEU A 24 8.68 -22.61 -10.84
N LEU A 25 9.93 -22.60 -10.39
CA LEU A 25 10.40 -21.61 -9.42
C LEU A 25 10.48 -20.21 -10.03
N LEU A 26 11.01 -20.11 -11.25
CA LEU A 26 11.09 -18.83 -11.97
C LEU A 26 9.69 -18.24 -12.23
N THR A 27 8.72 -19.08 -12.63
CA THR A 27 7.33 -18.63 -12.82
C THR A 27 6.71 -18.18 -11.50
N SER A 28 7.00 -18.85 -10.38
CA SER A 28 6.53 -18.40 -9.06
C SER A 28 7.05 -17.02 -8.69
N VAL A 29 8.36 -16.78 -8.85
CA VAL A 29 8.98 -15.48 -8.57
C VAL A 29 8.40 -14.39 -9.48
N PHE A 30 8.26 -14.68 -10.78
CA PHE A 30 7.69 -13.73 -11.74
C PHE A 30 6.23 -13.41 -11.44
N MET A 31 5.43 -14.40 -11.04
CA MET A 31 4.04 -14.21 -10.62
C MET A 31 3.94 -13.27 -9.42
N ILE A 32 4.75 -13.51 -8.38
CA ILE A 32 4.77 -12.66 -7.17
C ILE A 32 5.19 -11.24 -7.55
N HIS A 33 6.26 -11.09 -8.33
CA HIS A 33 6.76 -9.78 -8.75
C HIS A 33 5.70 -9.00 -9.56
N ASN A 34 5.07 -9.65 -10.54
CA ASN A 34 4.02 -9.03 -11.35
C ASN A 34 2.80 -8.63 -10.52
N ALA A 35 2.38 -9.47 -9.58
CA ALA A 35 1.26 -9.20 -8.69
C ALA A 35 1.53 -8.01 -7.76
N VAL A 36 2.73 -7.96 -7.16
CA VAL A 36 3.17 -6.84 -6.34
C VAL A 36 3.20 -5.55 -7.17
N ASN A 37 3.77 -5.60 -8.38
CA ASN A 37 3.90 -4.43 -9.23
C ASN A 37 2.53 -3.90 -9.71
N ALA A 38 1.62 -4.79 -10.10
CA ALA A 38 0.26 -4.41 -10.47
C ALA A 38 -0.47 -3.74 -9.30
N ARG A 39 -0.32 -4.27 -8.08
CA ARG A 39 -0.95 -3.71 -6.88
C ARG A 39 -0.36 -2.36 -6.49
N LEU A 40 0.96 -2.21 -6.54
CA LEU A 40 1.62 -0.92 -6.31
C LEU A 40 1.16 0.13 -7.34
N THR A 41 1.01 -0.28 -8.59
CA THR A 41 0.53 0.59 -9.67
C THR A 41 -0.91 1.04 -9.43
N GLU A 42 -1.80 0.13 -9.04
CA GLU A 42 -3.19 0.45 -8.65
C GLU A 42 -3.22 1.45 -7.48
N LYS A 43 -2.43 1.21 -6.43
CA LYS A 43 -2.32 2.12 -5.29
C LYS A 43 -1.76 3.48 -5.70
N ARG A 44 -0.83 3.53 -6.65
CA ARG A 44 -0.28 4.79 -7.20
C ARG A 44 -1.34 5.58 -7.95
N TYR A 45 -2.14 4.93 -8.81
CA TYR A 45 -3.21 5.62 -9.53
C TYR A 45 -4.29 6.15 -8.58
N ALA A 46 -4.74 5.33 -7.63
CA ALA A 46 -5.69 5.79 -6.61
C ALA A 46 -5.12 6.95 -5.78
N MET A 47 -3.82 6.96 -5.48
CA MET A 47 -3.17 8.09 -4.82
C MET A 47 -3.18 9.37 -5.67
N ALA A 48 -2.95 9.26 -6.98
CA ALA A 48 -3.02 10.39 -7.90
C ALA A 48 -4.45 10.96 -7.99
N ASP A 49 -5.46 10.09 -8.01
CA ASP A 49 -6.88 10.50 -7.99
C ASP A 49 -7.24 11.22 -6.69
N ILE A 50 -6.82 10.68 -5.53
CA ILE A 50 -7.01 11.33 -4.22
C ILE A 50 -6.32 12.69 -4.20
N ASN A 51 -5.09 12.77 -4.72
CA ASN A 51 -4.33 14.02 -4.78
C ASN A 51 -5.09 15.09 -5.58
N HIS A 52 -5.59 14.73 -6.77
CA HIS A 52 -6.35 15.66 -7.60
C HIS A 52 -7.67 16.09 -6.93
N ALA A 53 -8.39 15.16 -6.29
CA ALA A 53 -9.63 15.47 -5.60
C ALA A 53 -9.40 16.36 -4.35
N MET A 54 -8.33 16.10 -3.60
CA MET A 54 -7.90 16.90 -2.45
C MET A 54 -7.48 18.31 -2.88
N GLN A 55 -6.75 18.43 -3.99
CA GLN A 55 -6.35 19.70 -4.58
C GLN A 55 -7.56 20.53 -5.01
N LYS A 56 -8.49 19.95 -5.79
CA LYS A 56 -9.75 20.61 -6.18
C LYS A 56 -10.55 21.08 -4.97
N ARG A 57 -10.57 20.27 -3.92
CA ARG A 57 -11.24 20.59 -2.66
C ARG A 57 -10.58 21.81 -2.01
N ILE A 58 -9.26 21.81 -1.83
CA ILE A 58 -8.51 22.94 -1.28
C ILE A 58 -8.75 24.23 -2.08
N ASP A 59 -8.76 24.15 -3.42
CA ASP A 59 -9.02 25.32 -4.26
C ASP A 59 -10.44 25.87 -4.07
N THR A 60 -11.42 24.98 -3.94
CA THR A 60 -12.80 25.37 -3.62
C THR A 60 -12.84 26.10 -2.27
N TYR A 61 -12.11 25.61 -1.26
CA TYR A 61 -12.04 26.28 0.04
C TYR A 61 -11.30 27.61 0.02
N ARG A 62 -10.17 27.70 -0.70
CA ARG A 62 -9.45 28.97 -0.88
C ARG A 62 -10.36 30.03 -1.49
N PHE A 63 -11.09 29.65 -2.54
CA PHE A 63 -12.07 30.52 -3.19
C PHE A 63 -13.18 30.96 -2.22
N THR A 64 -13.80 30.02 -1.51
CA THR A 64 -14.86 30.31 -0.53
C THR A 64 -14.33 31.20 0.60
N THR A 65 -13.14 30.93 1.11
CA THR A 65 -12.49 31.70 2.19
C THR A 65 -12.26 33.14 1.78
N TRP A 66 -11.76 33.35 0.56
CA TRP A 66 -11.58 34.68 0.01
C TRP A 66 -12.92 35.41 -0.17
N GLN A 67 -13.97 34.74 -0.68
CA GLN A 67 -15.30 35.34 -0.78
C GLN A 67 -15.90 35.72 0.57
N ILE A 68 -15.71 34.89 1.60
CA ILE A 68 -16.16 35.16 2.96
C ILE A 68 -15.46 36.40 3.53
N TYR A 69 -14.14 36.50 3.34
CA TYR A 69 -13.40 37.65 3.84
C TYR A 69 -13.74 38.94 3.07
N GLU A 70 -13.70 38.94 1.75
CA GLU A 70 -13.90 40.16 0.97
C GLU A 70 -15.35 40.64 0.93
N ASN A 71 -16.31 39.73 0.74
CA ASN A 71 -17.71 40.12 0.50
C ASN A 71 -18.57 40.08 1.76
N LEU A 72 -18.25 39.19 2.71
CA LEU A 72 -19.09 38.98 3.91
C LEU A 72 -18.51 39.64 5.15
N ALA A 73 -17.19 39.69 5.31
CA ALA A 73 -16.54 40.32 6.46
C ALA A 73 -16.29 41.83 6.28
N ALA A 74 -16.00 42.31 5.07
CA ALA A 74 -15.71 43.74 4.84
C ALA A 74 -16.96 44.61 4.63
N SER A 75 -18.12 44.01 4.33
CA SER A 75 -19.39 44.70 4.07
C SER A 75 -20.22 44.93 5.36
N VAL A 76 -19.58 45.48 6.39
CA VAL A 76 -20.20 45.75 7.72
C VAL A 76 -21.05 47.04 7.70
N ALA A 77 -20.95 47.85 6.66
CA ALA A 77 -21.65 49.13 6.58
C ALA A 77 -23.03 49.00 5.89
N GLY A 78 -24.10 48.76 6.67
CA GLY A 78 -25.33 49.50 6.38
C GLY A 78 -26.68 48.80 6.32
N MET A 79 -26.95 47.70 7.03
CA MET A 79 -28.36 47.33 7.28
C MET A 79 -28.59 46.80 8.70
N PRO A 80 -29.43 47.45 9.52
CA PRO A 80 -29.87 46.87 10.79
C PRO A 80 -30.87 45.76 10.50
N SER A 81 -30.49 44.51 10.77
CA SER A 81 -31.43 43.38 10.70
C SER A 81 -32.25 43.32 11.99
N ASN A 82 -33.58 43.30 11.83
CA ASN A 82 -34.57 43.16 12.89
C ASN A 82 -34.17 42.07 13.91
N SER A 83 -34.09 42.45 15.19
CA SER A 83 -34.03 41.60 16.38
C SER A 83 -33.57 40.15 16.10
N LEU A 84 -32.30 39.97 15.79
CA LEU A 84 -31.70 38.65 15.70
C LEU A 84 -31.85 37.96 17.07
N GLN A 85 -32.45 36.77 17.08
CA GLN A 85 -32.67 36.01 18.30
C GLN A 85 -31.37 35.27 18.63
N GLU A 86 -30.63 35.82 19.59
CA GLU A 86 -29.51 35.13 20.20
C GLU A 86 -29.98 34.38 21.45
N THR A 87 -29.53 33.13 21.57
CA THR A 87 -29.72 32.32 22.77
C THR A 87 -28.36 32.17 23.44
N ARG A 88 -28.18 32.80 24.60
CA ARG A 88 -26.95 32.64 25.38
C ARG A 88 -26.90 31.25 26.00
N LEU A 89 -25.94 30.44 25.57
CA LEU A 89 -25.75 29.08 26.09
C LEU A 89 -24.81 29.07 27.32
N ARG A 90 -23.79 29.94 27.34
CA ARG A 90 -22.79 30.07 28.41
C ARG A 90 -22.34 31.54 28.56
N PRO A 91 -21.68 31.93 29.66
CA PRO A 91 -20.74 33.05 29.62
C PRO A 91 -19.84 32.98 28.37
N ASP A 92 -19.85 34.04 27.58
CA ASP A 92 -19.05 34.21 26.36
C ASP A 92 -19.31 33.19 25.24
N VAL A 93 -20.43 32.45 25.26
CA VAL A 93 -20.87 31.59 24.14
C VAL A 93 -22.31 31.88 23.77
N TYR A 94 -22.50 32.32 22.54
CA TYR A 94 -23.78 32.78 22.01
C TYR A 94 -24.18 31.90 20.83
N TYR A 95 -25.40 31.38 20.86
CA TYR A 95 -25.99 30.61 19.77
C TYR A 95 -26.89 31.50 18.94
N LEU A 96 -26.69 31.48 17.63
CA LEU A 96 -27.50 32.24 16.70
C LEU A 96 -28.69 31.40 16.23
N GLU A 97 -29.90 31.81 16.59
CA GLU A 97 -31.11 31.15 16.09
C GLU A 97 -31.41 31.61 14.67
N LYS A 98 -31.60 30.64 13.77
CA LYS A 98 -31.92 30.88 12.37
C LYS A 98 -33.03 29.97 11.86
N ASN A 99 -33.68 30.45 10.81
CA ASN A 99 -34.84 29.77 10.21
C ASN A 99 -34.43 28.48 9.46
N ARG A 100 -33.22 28.42 8.89
CA ARG A 100 -32.68 27.23 8.20
C ARG A 100 -31.68 26.49 9.08
N ARG A 101 -31.99 25.25 9.48
CA ARG A 101 -31.24 24.49 10.49
C ARG A 101 -30.18 23.50 9.96
N LYS A 102 -29.70 23.63 8.72
CA LYS A 102 -28.73 22.64 8.20
C LYS A 102 -27.29 22.88 8.67
N THR A 103 -26.96 24.13 8.97
CA THR A 103 -25.73 24.50 9.68
C THR A 103 -26.10 25.15 11.00
N GLU A 104 -25.20 25.19 11.97
CA GLU A 104 -25.35 25.89 13.23
C GLU A 104 -24.18 26.83 13.44
N ALA A 105 -24.43 27.98 14.07
CA ALA A 105 -23.43 29.01 14.29
C ALA A 105 -23.33 29.38 15.77
N LEU A 106 -22.11 29.37 16.29
CA LEU A 106 -21.75 29.76 17.65
C LEU A 106 -20.75 30.92 17.59
N ILE A 107 -20.89 31.86 18.51
CA ILE A 107 -19.94 32.96 18.70
C ILE A 107 -19.31 32.80 20.08
N PHE A 108 -17.99 32.85 20.12
CA PHE A 108 -17.16 32.76 21.31
C PHE A 108 -16.49 34.10 21.57
N GLY A 109 -16.64 34.61 22.80
CA GLY A 109 -16.08 35.89 23.23
C GLY A 109 -17.08 37.05 23.23
N SER A 110 -16.58 38.22 23.64
CA SER A 110 -17.31 39.48 23.51
C SER A 110 -17.49 39.82 22.04
N HIS A 111 -18.70 40.17 21.65
CA HIS A 111 -19.03 40.50 20.26
C HIS A 111 -19.99 41.69 20.23
N ASP A 112 -20.04 42.36 19.08
CA ASP A 112 -20.94 43.47 18.81
C ASP A 112 -22.09 43.05 17.86
N GLY A 113 -23.06 43.95 17.65
CA GLY A 113 -24.16 43.69 16.72
C GLY A 113 -23.69 43.47 15.27
N GLY A 114 -22.55 44.04 14.88
CA GLY A 114 -21.94 43.82 13.57
C GLY A 114 -21.47 42.37 13.38
N THR A 115 -20.83 41.81 14.40
CA THR A 115 -20.38 40.40 14.42
C THR A 115 -21.55 39.43 14.34
N LEU A 116 -22.69 39.75 14.94
CA LEU A 116 -23.93 38.96 14.81
C LEU A 116 -24.46 38.93 13.37
N ASP A 117 -24.57 40.09 12.71
CA ASP A 117 -25.02 40.18 11.31
C ASP A 117 -24.05 39.46 10.36
N MET A 118 -22.75 39.64 10.60
CA MET A 118 -21.68 38.96 9.88
C MET A 118 -21.78 37.44 10.01
N THR A 119 -21.95 36.93 11.24
CA THR A 119 -22.13 35.50 11.52
C THR A 119 -23.34 34.94 10.78
N LEU A 120 -24.47 35.67 10.78
CA LEU A 120 -25.68 35.26 10.07
C LEU A 120 -25.44 35.14 8.56
N ARG A 121 -24.79 36.14 7.95
CA ARG A 121 -24.48 36.15 6.52
C ARG A 121 -23.56 34.99 6.16
N MET A 122 -22.49 34.77 6.94
CA MET A 122 -21.56 33.65 6.74
C MET A 122 -22.27 32.30 6.85
N SER A 123 -23.09 32.13 7.88
CA SER A 123 -23.90 30.92 8.07
C SER A 123 -24.86 30.69 6.90
N ASN A 124 -25.56 31.72 6.40
CA ASN A 124 -26.51 31.58 5.29
C ASN A 124 -25.82 31.27 3.94
N TYR A 125 -24.66 31.89 3.71
CA TYR A 125 -23.86 31.62 2.53
C TYR A 125 -23.32 30.19 2.54
N LEU A 126 -22.75 29.74 3.67
CA LEU A 126 -22.27 28.37 3.82
C LEU A 126 -23.41 27.33 3.81
N ASP A 127 -24.60 27.67 4.33
CA ASP A 127 -25.81 26.84 4.21
C ASP A 127 -26.23 26.64 2.73
N THR A 128 -26.05 27.67 1.91
CA THR A 128 -26.36 27.59 0.47
C THR A 128 -25.32 26.79 -0.30
N LEU A 129 -24.02 26.93 0.03
CA LEU A 129 -22.94 26.21 -0.62
C LEU A 129 -22.85 24.73 -0.21
N TRP A 130 -22.77 24.47 1.09
CA TRP A 130 -22.43 23.16 1.65
C TRP A 130 -23.44 22.64 2.67
N GLY A 131 -24.57 23.33 2.86
CA GLY A 131 -25.63 22.84 3.76
C GLY A 131 -26.31 21.57 3.25
N ALA A 132 -26.23 21.26 1.96
CA ALA A 132 -26.76 20.01 1.38
C ALA A 132 -25.73 18.87 1.32
N GLU A 133 -24.49 19.12 1.71
CA GLU A 133 -23.44 18.11 1.64
C GLU A 133 -23.58 17.09 2.79
N ASN A 134 -23.35 15.81 2.50
CA ASN A 134 -23.42 14.75 3.51
C ASN A 134 -22.17 14.71 4.42
N SER A 135 -21.15 15.49 4.12
CA SER A 135 -19.89 15.52 4.85
C SER A 135 -19.98 16.49 6.03
N THR A 136 -19.39 16.11 7.16
CA THR A 136 -19.32 16.99 8.33
C THR A 136 -18.14 17.95 8.17
N TRP A 137 -18.42 19.25 8.21
CA TRP A 137 -17.42 20.29 8.07
C TRP A 137 -17.61 21.35 9.16
N SER A 138 -16.53 22.03 9.50
CA SER A 138 -16.58 23.15 10.42
C SER A 138 -15.67 24.28 9.95
N MET A 139 -16.14 25.50 10.15
CA MET A 139 -15.48 26.74 9.78
C MET A 139 -15.29 27.55 11.05
N TYR A 140 -14.07 28.04 11.25
CA TYR A 140 -13.69 28.91 12.34
C TYR A 140 -13.25 30.23 11.74
N PHE A 141 -13.80 31.32 12.25
CA PHE A 141 -13.43 32.66 11.86
C PHE A 141 -12.95 33.38 13.11
N LEU A 142 -11.68 33.78 13.13
CA LEU A 142 -11.11 34.58 14.21
C LEU A 142 -10.99 36.01 13.71
N ASN A 143 -11.79 36.90 14.30
CA ASN A 143 -11.78 38.31 13.96
C ASN A 143 -10.57 39.01 14.62
N GLY A 144 -9.75 39.67 13.81
CA GLY A 144 -8.58 40.41 14.29
C GLY A 144 -8.89 41.70 15.06
N GLN A 145 -10.12 42.23 14.97
CA GLN A 145 -10.48 43.50 15.59
C GLN A 145 -10.94 43.35 17.06
N ASP A 146 -11.82 42.39 17.33
CA ASP A 146 -12.44 42.16 18.65
C ASP A 146 -12.02 40.82 19.30
N ASN A 147 -11.18 40.04 18.62
CA ASN A 147 -10.77 38.70 19.04
C ASN A 147 -11.95 37.75 19.29
N SER A 148 -13.11 37.99 18.67
CA SER A 148 -14.21 37.05 18.68
C SER A 148 -13.92 35.89 17.74
N MET A 149 -14.33 34.69 18.15
CA MET A 149 -14.30 33.51 17.28
C MET A 149 -15.70 33.09 16.92
N ILE A 150 -15.98 32.97 15.63
CA ILE A 150 -17.22 32.42 15.10
C ILE A 150 -16.94 30.97 14.67
N LEU A 151 -17.80 30.05 15.08
CA LEU A 151 -17.81 28.66 14.65
C LEU A 151 -19.09 28.41 13.86
N VAL A 152 -18.96 28.02 12.59
CA VAL A 152 -20.09 27.56 11.76
C VAL A 152 -19.85 26.11 11.37
N SER A 153 -20.80 25.21 11.63
CA SER A 153 -20.64 23.80 11.31
C SER A 153 -21.97 23.14 10.92
N THR A 154 -21.92 22.02 10.20
CA THR A 154 -23.07 21.12 10.01
C THR A 154 -23.33 20.22 11.22
N LEU A 155 -22.43 20.22 12.22
CA LEU A 155 -22.63 19.50 13.47
C LEU A 155 -23.76 20.14 14.30
N PRO A 156 -24.54 19.34 15.06
CA PRO A 156 -25.57 19.85 15.96
C PRO A 156 -24.94 20.45 17.22
N LEU A 157 -24.29 21.59 17.07
CA LEU A 157 -23.55 22.32 18.11
C LEU A 157 -24.41 22.64 19.34
N LYS A 158 -25.69 22.97 19.19
CA LYS A 158 -26.64 23.24 20.29
C LYS A 158 -26.87 22.00 21.16
N ASP A 159 -27.07 20.85 20.53
CA ASP A 159 -27.27 19.59 21.26
C ASP A 159 -25.96 19.10 21.86
N MET A 160 -24.84 19.28 21.17
CA MET A 160 -23.55 18.84 21.69
C MET A 160 -23.09 19.68 22.88
N THR A 161 -23.30 20.99 22.86
CA THR A 161 -22.97 21.89 23.98
C THR A 161 -23.84 21.64 25.22
N THR A 162 -25.08 21.16 25.03
CA THR A 162 -26.03 20.88 26.12
C THR A 162 -25.96 19.43 26.64
N ARG A 163 -25.68 18.43 25.77
CA ARG A 163 -25.72 16.99 26.09
C ARG A 163 -24.36 16.42 26.53
N TYR A 164 -23.26 16.83 25.92
CA TYR A 164 -21.92 16.37 26.28
C TYR A 164 -21.32 17.37 27.25
N LYS A 165 -21.17 16.99 28.54
CA LYS A 165 -20.59 17.81 29.62
C LYS A 165 -19.46 18.72 29.12
N GLU A 166 -19.80 19.97 28.85
CA GLU A 166 -19.08 21.26 28.80
C GLU A 166 -17.64 21.36 28.26
N SER A 167 -16.83 20.32 28.29
CA SER A 167 -15.38 20.34 28.09
C SER A 167 -14.97 20.00 26.66
N ALA A 168 -15.59 19.03 25.99
CA ALA A 168 -15.05 18.52 24.72
C ALA A 168 -15.02 19.58 23.60
N ILE A 169 -16.17 20.23 23.32
CA ILE A 169 -16.23 21.30 22.29
C ILE A 169 -15.45 22.53 22.75
N SER A 170 -15.59 22.93 24.01
CA SER A 170 -14.87 24.08 24.55
C SER A 170 -13.36 23.92 24.44
N ASN A 171 -12.84 22.72 24.72
CA ASN A 171 -11.42 22.41 24.61
C ASN A 171 -10.95 22.42 23.15
N ILE A 172 -11.78 21.91 22.22
CA ILE A 172 -11.45 21.94 20.79
C ILE A 172 -11.43 23.37 20.27
N VAL A 173 -12.45 24.17 20.60
CA VAL A 173 -12.55 25.58 20.20
C VAL A 173 -11.41 26.40 20.82
N GLU A 174 -11.07 26.19 22.09
CA GLU A 174 -9.96 26.90 22.74
C GLU A 174 -8.60 26.48 22.15
N ALA A 175 -8.40 25.19 21.88
CA ALA A 175 -7.20 24.72 21.18
C ALA A 175 -7.10 25.32 19.77
N ARG A 176 -8.23 25.42 19.05
CA ARG A 176 -8.30 26.09 17.75
C ARG A 176 -7.97 27.56 17.85
N ARG A 177 -8.49 28.24 18.87
CA ARG A 177 -8.21 29.65 19.11
C ARG A 177 -6.73 29.89 19.31
N ALA A 178 -6.09 29.08 20.14
CA ALA A 178 -4.67 29.15 20.39
C ALA A 178 -3.85 28.92 19.10
N GLU A 179 -4.19 27.90 18.30
CA GLU A 179 -3.55 27.65 17.00
C GLU A 179 -3.72 28.81 16.02
N MET A 180 -4.94 29.38 15.92
CA MET A 180 -5.23 30.49 15.01
C MET A 180 -4.56 31.80 15.48
N LEU A 181 -4.52 32.07 16.77
CA LEU A 181 -3.80 33.22 17.33
C LEU A 181 -2.29 33.10 17.12
N GLN A 182 -1.74 31.89 17.24
CA GLN A 182 -0.33 31.65 16.93
C GLN A 182 -0.03 31.99 15.46
N GLN A 183 -0.90 31.57 14.54
CA GLN A 183 -0.75 31.89 13.13
C GLN A 183 -0.98 33.38 12.83
N ALA A 184 -1.93 34.02 13.50
CA ALA A 184 -2.16 35.46 13.35
C ALA A 184 -0.93 36.30 13.73
N ASN A 185 -0.09 35.80 14.64
CA ASN A 185 1.19 36.41 15.01
C ASN A 185 2.33 36.08 14.02
N ALA A 186 2.20 35.02 13.23
CA ALA A 186 3.17 34.65 12.21
C ALA A 186 2.90 35.45 10.93
N LEU A 187 3.36 36.71 10.87
CA LEU A 187 3.09 37.65 9.77
C LEU A 187 3.44 37.13 8.36
N ASP A 188 4.35 36.17 8.26
CA ASP A 188 4.87 35.63 6.98
C ASP A 188 4.00 34.48 6.42
N GLU A 189 3.25 33.77 7.28
CA GLU A 189 2.47 32.60 6.89
C GLU A 189 1.05 32.98 6.45
N ARG A 190 0.89 33.22 5.15
CA ARG A 190 -0.44 33.48 4.54
C ARG A 190 -1.38 32.28 4.61
N GLU A 191 -0.84 31.07 4.53
CA GLU A 191 -1.61 29.83 4.60
C GLU A 191 -0.84 28.77 5.41
N SER A 192 -1.56 28.05 6.28
CA SER A 192 -1.03 26.93 7.04
C SER A 192 -1.97 25.73 6.98
N PHE A 193 -1.39 24.54 7.17
CA PHE A 193 -2.12 23.28 7.13
C PHE A 193 -1.91 22.51 8.43
N SER A 194 -2.97 21.87 8.91
CA SER A 194 -2.87 20.89 10.00
C SER A 194 -2.50 19.51 9.46
N PRO A 195 -1.78 18.68 10.24
CA PRO A 195 -1.73 17.24 9.96
C PRO A 195 -3.15 16.64 9.95
N LEU A 196 -3.28 15.46 9.35
CA LEU A 196 -4.51 14.68 9.37
C LEU A 196 -4.88 14.35 10.82
N ARG A 197 -6.09 14.75 11.23
CA ARG A 197 -6.67 14.53 12.55
C ARG A 197 -7.90 13.66 12.43
N ARG A 198 -8.33 13.09 13.55
CA ARG A 198 -9.54 12.29 13.68
C ARG A 198 -10.50 13.01 14.62
N PHE A 199 -11.77 13.12 14.25
CA PHE A 199 -12.79 13.61 15.17
C PHE A 199 -12.98 12.60 16.31
N SER A 200 -13.05 13.08 17.56
CA SER A 200 -13.19 12.18 18.71
C SER A 200 -14.59 11.54 18.80
N TRP A 201 -15.60 12.17 18.19
CA TRP A 201 -17.02 11.78 18.27
C TRP A 201 -17.57 11.09 17.02
N GLN A 202 -16.99 11.38 15.87
CA GLN A 202 -17.30 10.77 14.58
C GLN A 202 -15.96 10.23 14.11
N ASN A 203 -15.87 8.95 13.73
CA ASN A 203 -14.60 8.32 13.34
C ASN A 203 -14.05 8.84 11.99
N ASP A 204 -14.26 10.12 11.71
CA ASP A 204 -14.01 10.78 10.46
C ASP A 204 -12.66 11.50 10.56
N HIS A 205 -11.87 11.34 9.51
CA HIS A 205 -10.59 12.01 9.38
C HIS A 205 -10.75 13.32 8.63
N TYR A 206 -10.04 14.33 9.09
CA TYR A 206 -10.11 15.66 8.52
C TYR A 206 -8.74 16.36 8.66
N PHE A 207 -8.50 17.34 7.80
CA PHE A 207 -7.37 18.26 7.92
C PHE A 207 -7.88 19.68 7.93
N THR A 208 -7.11 20.59 8.52
CA THR A 208 -7.50 21.99 8.65
C THR A 208 -6.67 22.84 7.71
N VAL A 209 -7.33 23.65 6.89
CA VAL A 209 -6.69 24.70 6.10
C VAL A 209 -6.94 26.02 6.82
N ARG A 210 -5.88 26.80 7.05
CA ARG A 210 -5.96 28.09 7.72
C ARG A 210 -5.37 29.18 6.85
N THR A 211 -6.14 30.22 6.56
CA THR A 211 -5.73 31.36 5.76
C THR A 211 -5.71 32.61 6.63
N THR A 212 -4.60 33.35 6.58
CA THR A 212 -4.37 34.56 7.37
C THR A 212 -4.54 35.79 6.48
N PHE A 213 -5.38 36.72 6.91
CA PHE A 213 -5.61 38.00 6.25
C PHE A 213 -5.06 39.14 7.11
N ASN A 214 -3.99 39.75 6.63
CA ASN A 214 -3.35 40.87 7.31
C ASN A 214 -4.07 42.18 6.96
N GLN A 215 -4.47 42.93 7.99
CA GLN A 215 -4.98 44.29 7.85
C GLN A 215 -4.06 45.26 8.61
N PRO A 216 -3.76 46.44 8.07
CA PRO A 216 -2.95 47.43 8.78
C PRO A 216 -3.70 47.94 10.03
N GLY A 217 -3.06 47.87 11.19
CA GLY A 217 -3.57 48.44 12.45
C GLY A 217 -4.36 47.50 13.36
N HIS A 218 -4.59 46.25 12.94
CA HIS A 218 -5.28 45.21 13.74
C HIS A 218 -4.50 43.90 13.74
N LEU A 219 -4.87 42.96 14.61
CA LEU A 219 -4.38 41.58 14.50
C LEU A 219 -4.86 40.98 13.17
N ALA A 220 -4.13 40.02 12.64
CA ALA A 220 -4.55 39.34 11.42
C ALA A 220 -5.84 38.54 11.66
N THR A 221 -6.77 38.63 10.72
CA THR A 221 -8.00 37.83 10.73
C THR A 221 -7.67 36.46 10.15
N VAL A 222 -7.98 35.39 10.87
CA VAL A 222 -7.68 34.02 10.44
C VAL A 222 -8.97 33.27 10.17
N VAL A 223 -9.05 32.64 9.01
CA VAL A 223 -10.16 31.76 8.64
C VAL A 223 -9.64 30.34 8.53
N ALA A 224 -10.25 29.42 9.27
CA ALA A 224 -9.89 28.02 9.27
C ALA A 224 -11.08 27.15 8.85
N PHE A 225 -10.82 26.14 8.01
CA PHE A 225 -11.81 25.15 7.58
C PHE A 225 -11.31 23.75 7.89
N ASP A 226 -12.13 22.97 8.61
CA ASP A 226 -11.93 21.55 8.83
C ASP A 226 -12.57 20.76 7.69
N LEU A 227 -11.71 20.11 6.91
CA LEU A 227 -12.04 19.46 5.65
C LEU A 227 -12.07 17.94 5.84
N PRO A 228 -13.23 17.29 5.65
CA PRO A 228 -13.29 15.84 5.72
C PRO A 228 -12.51 15.22 4.57
N VAL A 229 -11.91 14.05 4.82
CA VAL A 229 -11.10 13.28 3.84
C VAL A 229 -11.75 11.93 3.51
N ASN A 230 -12.70 11.50 4.32
CA ASN A 230 -13.26 10.14 4.26
C ASN A 230 -13.96 9.81 2.93
N ASP A 231 -14.55 10.79 2.27
CA ASP A 231 -15.21 10.64 0.97
C ASP A 231 -14.23 10.65 -0.22
N LEU A 232 -13.00 11.13 -0.01
CA LEU A 232 -11.96 11.14 -1.03
C LEU A 232 -11.21 9.81 -1.09
N VAL A 233 -11.14 9.08 0.02
CA VAL A 233 -10.34 7.86 0.14
C VAL A 233 -11.18 6.62 -0.22
N PRO A 234 -10.74 5.79 -1.18
CA PRO A 234 -11.45 4.55 -1.49
C PRO A 234 -11.43 3.57 -0.32
N LEU A 235 -12.50 2.79 -0.16
CA LEU A 235 -12.63 1.77 0.91
C LEU A 235 -11.49 0.75 0.97
N ASN A 236 -10.73 0.59 -0.13
CA ASN A 236 -9.60 -0.34 -0.21
C ASN A 236 -8.29 0.23 0.36
N MET A 237 -8.26 1.48 0.85
CA MET A 237 -7.10 2.12 1.48
C MET A 237 -7.47 2.60 2.89
N PRO A 238 -6.89 2.03 3.96
CA PRO A 238 -7.17 2.49 5.31
C PRO A 238 -6.59 3.89 5.57
N LEU A 239 -7.41 4.78 6.14
CA LEU A 239 -7.05 6.17 6.41
C LEU A 239 -5.90 6.32 7.42
N GLU A 240 -5.67 5.33 8.27
CA GLU A 240 -4.60 5.29 9.27
C GLU A 240 -3.20 5.32 8.65
N ASN A 241 -3.09 4.91 7.39
CA ASN A 241 -1.84 4.88 6.63
C ASN A 241 -1.55 6.21 5.92
N PHE A 242 -2.46 7.17 5.94
CA PHE A 242 -2.27 8.47 5.32
C PHE A 242 -1.65 9.47 6.30
N GLN A 243 -0.66 10.20 5.81
CA GLN A 243 -0.03 11.29 6.53
C GLN A 243 0.08 12.48 5.59
N LEU A 244 -0.24 13.66 6.09
CA LEU A 244 -0.01 14.91 5.37
C LEU A 244 1.31 15.50 5.90
N LYS A 245 2.35 15.54 5.07
CA LYS A 245 3.63 16.16 5.39
C LYS A 245 3.74 17.49 4.65
N GLN A 246 4.37 18.48 5.26
CA GLN A 246 4.71 19.73 4.57
C GLN A 246 5.98 19.49 3.74
N ASP A 247 5.90 19.77 2.45
CA ASP A 247 7.04 19.74 1.54
C ASP A 247 7.85 21.03 1.70
N ALA A 248 9.17 20.89 1.79
CA ALA A 248 10.10 22.02 1.83
C ALA A 248 10.55 22.45 0.42
N ALA A 249 10.09 21.76 -0.63
CA ALA A 249 10.36 22.13 -2.01
C ALA A 249 9.48 23.32 -2.43
N PRO A 250 10.02 24.30 -3.19
CA PRO A 250 9.24 25.44 -3.69
C PRO A 250 8.10 24.95 -4.61
N VAL A 251 6.93 25.56 -4.46
CA VAL A 251 5.75 25.34 -5.31
C VAL A 251 6.14 25.66 -6.76
N ALA A 252 6.09 24.65 -7.64
CA ALA A 252 6.30 24.86 -9.07
C ALA A 252 5.05 25.50 -9.68
N GLU A 253 5.03 26.83 -9.76
CA GLU A 253 4.03 27.56 -10.53
C GLU A 253 4.24 27.28 -12.03
N GLY A 254 3.27 26.58 -12.63
CA GLY A 254 3.07 26.55 -14.08
C GLY A 254 3.88 25.51 -14.85
N ASP A 255 3.32 24.30 -14.98
CA ASP A 255 3.34 23.57 -16.25
C ASP A 255 2.17 22.57 -16.28
N ASP A 256 1.10 22.93 -16.97
CA ASP A 256 -0.14 22.14 -17.09
C ASP A 256 0.02 20.93 -18.03
N ASN A 257 1.26 20.54 -18.35
CA ASN A 257 1.60 19.54 -19.37
C ASN A 257 2.73 18.56 -18.97
N GLN A 258 3.01 18.38 -17.67
CA GLN A 258 3.89 17.30 -17.23
C GLN A 258 3.11 16.20 -16.55
N ASP A 259 3.05 15.06 -17.26
CA ASP A 259 2.57 13.74 -16.85
C ASP A 259 2.26 13.62 -15.35
N SER A 260 1.02 13.24 -15.05
CA SER A 260 0.52 12.79 -13.73
C SER A 260 1.34 11.66 -13.09
N ASN A 261 2.35 11.15 -13.78
CA ASN A 261 3.37 10.22 -13.30
C ASN A 261 4.52 10.89 -12.53
N SER A 262 4.67 12.22 -12.58
CA SER A 262 5.81 12.96 -12.00
C SER A 262 5.57 13.47 -10.57
N SER A 263 4.31 13.59 -10.13
CA SER A 263 3.96 14.07 -8.78
C SER A 263 3.93 12.96 -7.71
N THR A 264 4.01 11.69 -8.12
CA THR A 264 3.97 10.54 -7.20
C THR A 264 5.33 9.84 -7.11
N ARG A 265 5.98 9.94 -5.95
CA ARG A 265 7.27 9.31 -5.65
C ARG A 265 7.06 8.10 -4.75
N ILE A 266 7.70 6.98 -5.08
CA ILE A 266 7.69 5.77 -4.26
C ILE A 266 9.05 5.67 -3.59
N ASP A 267 9.09 5.91 -2.28
CA ASP A 267 10.30 5.74 -1.47
C ASP A 267 10.15 4.49 -0.58
N TRP A 268 11.18 3.65 -0.58
CA TRP A 268 11.23 2.43 0.21
C TRP A 268 11.82 2.74 1.60
N ILE A 269 10.96 2.83 2.62
CA ILE A 269 11.36 3.12 4.00
C ILE A 269 11.00 1.94 4.89
N ASN A 270 11.88 0.94 4.93
CA ASN A 270 11.69 -0.31 5.68
C ASN A 270 11.20 -0.02 7.13
N PRO A 271 10.03 -0.54 7.59
CA PRO A 271 9.20 -1.63 7.05
C PRO A 271 7.99 -1.22 6.18
N ASN A 272 7.90 0.04 5.74
CA ASN A 272 6.77 0.57 4.97
C ASN A 272 7.22 1.05 3.57
N ILE A 273 6.30 1.00 2.61
CA ILE A 273 6.47 1.65 1.31
C ILE A 273 5.74 2.99 1.40
N GLU A 274 6.46 4.10 1.26
CA GLU A 274 5.85 5.44 1.24
C GLU A 274 5.55 5.82 -0.22
N ILE A 275 4.27 6.02 -0.55
CA ILE A 275 3.84 6.65 -1.79
C ILE A 275 3.56 8.11 -1.45
N ALA A 276 4.47 9.01 -1.81
CA ALA A 276 4.30 10.46 -1.63
C ALA A 276 3.70 11.07 -2.90
N ALA A 277 2.66 11.87 -2.77
CA ALA A 277 2.09 12.68 -3.84
C ALA A 277 2.20 14.15 -3.47
N SER A 278 2.88 14.96 -4.27
CA SER A 278 2.91 16.42 -4.08
C SER A 278 1.64 17.06 -4.62
N LEU A 279 1.07 18.00 -3.86
CA LEU A 279 -0.07 18.80 -4.29
C LEU A 279 0.45 20.01 -5.10
N ALA A 280 -0.03 20.19 -6.32
CA ALA A 280 0.52 21.16 -7.27
C ALA A 280 0.51 22.63 -6.78
N SER A 281 -0.47 23.02 -5.96
CA SER A 281 -0.65 24.43 -5.53
C SER A 281 -0.39 24.67 -4.04
N THR A 282 0.11 23.66 -3.32
CA THR A 282 0.36 23.75 -1.87
C THR A 282 1.72 23.14 -1.56
N PRO A 283 2.44 23.61 -0.53
CA PRO A 283 3.66 22.98 -0.05
C PRO A 283 3.33 21.70 0.74
N LEU A 284 2.41 20.85 0.26
CA LEU A 284 1.99 19.62 0.93
C LEU A 284 2.32 18.39 0.09
N GLN A 285 2.82 17.38 0.78
CA GLN A 285 2.94 16.01 0.29
C GLN A 285 1.97 15.11 1.05
N LEU A 286 1.03 14.51 0.33
CA LEU A 286 0.24 13.41 0.85
C LEU A 286 1.12 12.15 0.81
N VAL A 287 1.35 11.53 1.96
CA VAL A 287 2.18 10.32 2.10
C VAL A 287 1.31 9.16 2.53
N TYR A 288 1.21 8.15 1.69
CA TYR A 288 0.52 6.90 1.99
C TYR A 288 1.54 5.81 2.33
N ARG A 289 1.50 5.32 3.58
CA ARG A 289 2.40 4.27 4.08
C ARG A 289 1.75 2.89 3.93
N VAL A 290 2.22 2.09 2.99
CA VAL A 290 1.79 0.69 2.85
C VAL A 290 2.68 -0.21 3.69
N PRO A 291 2.17 -0.90 4.72
CA PRO A 291 2.95 -1.89 5.44
C PRO A 291 3.25 -3.07 4.51
N ILE A 292 4.51 -3.50 4.45
CA ILE A 292 4.93 -4.63 3.61
C ILE A 292 4.16 -5.90 3.99
N THR A 293 3.85 -6.09 5.27
CA THR A 293 3.06 -7.23 5.77
C THR A 293 1.65 -7.27 5.18
N GLY A 294 0.97 -6.11 5.12
CA GLY A 294 -0.35 -6.00 4.49
C GLY A 294 -0.28 -6.34 3.00
N LEU A 295 0.73 -5.83 2.31
CA LEU A 295 0.96 -6.13 0.90
C LEU A 295 1.24 -7.62 0.65
N VAL A 296 2.02 -8.27 1.51
CA VAL A 296 2.31 -9.73 1.43
C VAL A 296 1.04 -10.55 1.66
N ILE A 297 0.20 -10.19 2.63
CA ILE A 297 -1.04 -10.92 2.90
C ILE A 297 -2.04 -10.73 1.75
N GLU A 298 -2.22 -9.51 1.26
CA GLU A 298 -3.10 -9.23 0.11
C GLU A 298 -2.62 -9.95 -1.16
N THR A 299 -1.31 -9.90 -1.45
CA THR A 299 -0.73 -10.59 -2.60
C THR A 299 -0.83 -12.11 -2.45
N LEU A 300 -0.61 -12.66 -1.26
CA LEU A 300 -0.76 -14.09 -0.98
C LEU A 300 -2.20 -14.55 -1.14
N HIS A 301 -3.17 -13.76 -0.68
CA HIS A 301 -4.59 -14.08 -0.84
C HIS A 301 -4.99 -14.10 -2.33
N ASN A 302 -4.56 -13.11 -3.10
CA ASN A 302 -4.85 -13.03 -4.53
C ASN A 302 -4.15 -14.14 -5.33
N LEU A 303 -2.90 -14.48 -4.98
CA LEU A 303 -2.12 -15.52 -5.66
C LEU A 303 -2.32 -16.91 -5.07
N LEU A 304 -3.21 -17.10 -4.09
CA LEU A 304 -3.34 -18.36 -3.36
C LEU A 304 -3.59 -19.54 -4.30
N TRP A 305 -4.53 -19.39 -5.23
CA TRP A 305 -4.86 -20.43 -6.22
C TRP A 305 -3.73 -20.75 -7.19
N PRO A 306 -3.15 -19.77 -7.92
CA PRO A 306 -2.04 -20.05 -8.83
C PRO A 306 -0.79 -20.54 -8.11
N LEU A 307 -0.50 -20.06 -6.89
CA LEU A 307 0.60 -20.60 -6.07
C LEU A 307 0.36 -22.04 -5.67
N LEU A 308 -0.87 -22.38 -5.24
CA LEU A 308 -1.22 -23.75 -4.85
C LEU A 308 -1.10 -24.70 -6.05
N ALA A 309 -1.56 -24.29 -7.23
CA ALA A 309 -1.42 -25.06 -8.46
C ALA A 309 0.06 -25.27 -8.84
N ASN A 310 0.88 -24.21 -8.74
CA ASN A 310 2.30 -24.29 -9.03
C ASN A 310 3.04 -25.19 -8.01
N LEU A 311 2.67 -25.11 -6.73
CA LEU A 311 3.20 -25.96 -5.66
C LEU A 311 2.81 -27.44 -5.87
N ALA A 312 1.56 -27.71 -6.29
CA ALA A 312 1.13 -29.07 -6.63
C ALA A 312 1.95 -29.66 -7.80
N LEU A 313 2.17 -28.87 -8.85
CA LEU A 313 3.03 -29.25 -9.98
C LEU A 313 4.49 -29.49 -9.55
N LEU A 314 5.00 -28.67 -8.64
CA LEU A 314 6.35 -28.82 -8.09
C LEU A 314 6.48 -30.11 -7.28
N ILE A 315 5.51 -30.44 -6.42
CA ILE A 315 5.47 -31.70 -5.67
C ILE A 315 5.41 -32.89 -6.63
N MET A 316 4.55 -32.83 -7.66
CA MET A 316 4.42 -33.88 -8.66
C MET A 316 5.74 -34.09 -9.43
N SER A 317 6.44 -33.01 -9.76
CA SER A 317 7.75 -33.03 -10.40
C SER A 317 8.83 -33.65 -9.48
N LEU A 318 8.85 -33.27 -8.20
CA LEU A 318 9.77 -33.83 -7.21
C LEU A 318 9.53 -35.32 -7.00
N ALA A 319 8.27 -35.74 -6.91
CA ALA A 319 7.88 -37.14 -6.81
C ALA A 319 8.33 -37.93 -8.04
N GLY A 320 8.17 -37.37 -9.25
CA GLY A 320 8.68 -37.96 -10.49
C GLY A 320 10.19 -38.17 -10.48
N LEU A 321 10.96 -37.17 -10.01
CA LEU A 321 12.41 -37.29 -9.82
C LEU A 321 12.78 -38.36 -8.80
N PHE A 322 12.07 -38.41 -7.68
CA PHE A 322 12.34 -39.37 -6.62
C PHE A 322 12.12 -40.81 -7.09
N LEU A 323 11.02 -41.07 -7.81
CA LEU A 323 10.71 -42.38 -8.38
C LEU A 323 11.74 -42.81 -9.43
N LEU A 324 12.15 -41.90 -10.33
CA LEU A 324 13.19 -42.19 -11.32
C LEU A 324 14.53 -42.52 -10.66
N ARG A 325 14.88 -41.80 -9.59
CA ARG A 325 16.11 -42.07 -8.83
C ARG A 325 16.05 -43.45 -8.18
N GLN A 326 14.92 -43.82 -7.59
CA GLN A 326 14.71 -45.16 -7.02
C GLN A 326 14.81 -46.28 -8.07
N GLN A 327 14.24 -46.07 -9.27
CA GLN A 327 14.33 -47.04 -10.36
C GLN A 327 15.75 -47.16 -10.92
N SER A 328 16.51 -46.06 -11.03
CA SER A 328 17.90 -46.09 -11.51
C SER A 328 18.88 -46.76 -10.54
N LEU A 329 18.57 -46.78 -9.24
CA LEU A 329 19.38 -47.41 -8.19
C LEU A 329 19.19 -48.94 -8.11
N ARG A 330 18.12 -49.48 -8.71
CA ARG A 330 17.99 -50.91 -8.98
C ARG A 330 18.59 -51.16 -10.35
N PRO A 331 19.81 -51.72 -10.50
CA PRO A 331 20.27 -52.18 -11.81
C PRO A 331 19.17 -53.10 -12.35
N SER A 332 18.70 -52.82 -13.57
CA SER A 332 17.54 -53.52 -14.10
C SER A 332 17.81 -55.02 -14.02
N GLU A 333 16.91 -55.74 -13.38
CA GLU A 333 17.00 -57.20 -13.19
C GLU A 333 17.26 -57.91 -14.53
N ASN A 334 16.80 -57.28 -15.62
CA ASN A 334 17.05 -57.67 -17.01
C ASN A 334 18.54 -57.58 -17.42
N GLN A 335 19.29 -56.55 -17.02
CA GLN A 335 20.73 -56.47 -17.32
C GLN A 335 21.53 -57.50 -16.54
N SER A 336 21.17 -57.77 -15.28
CA SER A 336 21.78 -58.86 -14.51
C SER A 336 21.45 -60.23 -15.10
N ALA A 337 20.19 -60.46 -15.52
CA ALA A 337 19.78 -61.71 -16.15
C ALA A 337 20.41 -61.90 -17.55
N GLU A 338 20.60 -60.83 -18.33
CA GLU A 338 21.34 -60.88 -19.59
C GLU A 338 22.83 -61.17 -19.35
N LEU A 339 23.46 -60.52 -18.37
CA LEU A 339 24.85 -60.83 -18.00
C LEU A 339 25.00 -62.26 -17.46
N GLU A 340 24.04 -62.74 -16.68
CA GLU A 340 24.03 -64.09 -16.11
C GLU A 340 23.82 -65.14 -17.20
N SER A 341 22.88 -64.93 -18.12
CA SER A 341 22.69 -65.82 -19.27
C SER A 341 23.88 -65.83 -20.23
N LEU A 342 24.54 -64.67 -20.48
CA LEU A 342 25.78 -64.61 -21.26
C LEU A 342 26.95 -65.32 -20.55
N ARG A 343 27.03 -65.24 -19.22
CA ARG A 343 28.02 -65.97 -18.43
C ARG A 343 27.79 -67.47 -18.48
N LEU A 344 26.55 -67.92 -18.30
CA LEU A 344 26.18 -69.33 -18.39
C LEU A 344 26.46 -69.91 -19.78
N LEU A 345 26.12 -69.18 -20.85
CA LEU A 345 26.40 -69.60 -22.22
C LEU A 345 27.90 -69.63 -22.51
N ASN A 346 28.68 -68.68 -22.00
CA ASN A 346 30.13 -68.70 -22.14
C ASN A 346 30.74 -69.90 -21.39
N GLU A 347 30.24 -70.20 -20.19
CA GLU A 347 30.67 -71.38 -19.42
C GLU A 347 30.32 -72.70 -20.12
N GLU A 348 29.15 -72.80 -20.73
CA GLU A 348 28.72 -73.97 -21.51
C GLU A 348 29.57 -74.14 -22.79
N ILE A 349 29.87 -73.06 -23.50
CA ILE A 349 30.78 -73.10 -24.67
C ILE A 349 32.19 -73.53 -24.24
N VAL A 350 32.71 -72.96 -23.15
CA VAL A 350 34.02 -73.32 -22.61
C VAL A 350 34.07 -74.79 -22.19
N GLY A 351 33.00 -75.31 -21.59
CA GLY A 351 32.91 -76.72 -21.16
C GLY A 351 32.80 -77.73 -22.31
N THR A 352 32.21 -77.32 -23.45
CA THR A 352 31.99 -78.19 -24.62
C THR A 352 33.15 -78.20 -25.62
N LEU A 353 34.16 -77.35 -25.43
CA LEU A 353 35.38 -77.33 -26.24
C LEU A 353 36.17 -78.64 -26.09
N PRO A 354 36.56 -79.31 -27.21
CA PRO A 354 37.34 -80.55 -27.18
C PRO A 354 38.84 -80.32 -26.84
N VAL A 355 39.23 -79.08 -26.56
CA VAL A 355 40.59 -78.68 -26.20
C VAL A 355 40.56 -78.03 -24.82
N GLY A 356 41.57 -78.33 -23.98
CA GLY A 356 41.72 -77.69 -22.68
C GLY A 356 42.03 -76.20 -22.83
N LEU A 357 41.05 -75.34 -22.58
CA LEU A 357 41.22 -73.89 -22.55
C LEU A 357 41.47 -73.42 -21.12
N LEU A 358 42.58 -72.70 -20.91
CA LEU A 358 42.93 -72.03 -19.67
C LEU A 358 43.30 -70.58 -19.99
N VAL A 359 42.53 -69.63 -19.47
CA VAL A 359 42.85 -68.20 -19.54
C VAL A 359 43.32 -67.77 -18.16
N TYR A 360 44.63 -67.55 -18.02
CA TYR A 360 45.26 -67.17 -16.77
C TYR A 360 45.67 -65.70 -16.82
N ASP A 361 45.33 -64.95 -15.77
CA ASP A 361 45.81 -63.59 -15.56
C ASP A 361 47.08 -63.62 -14.72
N PHE A 362 48.22 -63.40 -15.38
CA PHE A 362 49.53 -63.35 -14.75
C PHE A 362 49.73 -62.13 -13.84
N ALA A 363 48.94 -61.06 -13.98
CA ALA A 363 49.08 -59.87 -13.13
C ALA A 363 48.47 -60.09 -11.73
N ASN A 364 47.37 -60.84 -11.67
CA ASN A 364 46.62 -61.09 -10.43
C ASN A 364 46.78 -62.51 -9.89
N ASN A 365 47.58 -63.36 -10.57
CA ASN A 365 47.74 -64.79 -10.30
C ASN A 365 46.41 -65.54 -10.13
N ARG A 366 45.44 -65.27 -11.02
CA ARG A 366 44.10 -65.87 -10.98
C ARG A 366 43.70 -66.47 -12.32
N THR A 367 43.04 -67.62 -12.28
CA THR A 367 42.38 -68.24 -13.42
C THR A 367 41.08 -67.49 -13.72
N ILE A 368 40.96 -66.91 -14.91
CA ILE A 368 39.75 -66.19 -15.33
C ILE A 368 38.72 -67.18 -15.90
N ILE A 369 39.17 -68.14 -16.71
CA ILE A 369 38.31 -69.16 -17.36
C ILE A 369 39.11 -70.47 -17.48
N SER A 370 38.51 -71.60 -17.09
CA SER A 370 39.10 -72.93 -17.29
C SER A 370 38.06 -74.00 -17.62
N ASN A 371 38.35 -74.87 -18.58
CA ASN A 371 37.57 -76.09 -18.84
C ASN A 371 38.08 -77.27 -17.97
N LYS A 372 37.23 -78.27 -17.67
CA LYS A 372 37.54 -79.49 -16.89
C LYS A 372 38.81 -80.22 -17.37
N ILE A 373 39.05 -80.23 -18.68
CA ILE A 373 40.26 -80.84 -19.27
C ILE A 373 41.51 -80.03 -18.91
N ALA A 374 41.42 -78.69 -18.92
CA ALA A 374 42.52 -77.81 -18.56
C ALA A 374 42.78 -77.79 -17.05
N GLU A 375 41.73 -77.91 -16.23
CA GLU A 375 41.83 -77.97 -14.78
C GLU A 375 42.57 -79.23 -14.30
N HIS A 376 42.34 -80.38 -14.97
CA HIS A 376 43.10 -81.61 -14.72
C HIS A 376 44.58 -81.51 -15.14
N LEU A 377 44.91 -80.62 -16.09
CA LEU A 377 46.27 -80.39 -16.57
C LEU A 377 47.00 -79.28 -15.80
N LEU A 378 46.27 -78.43 -15.07
CA LEU A 378 46.79 -77.32 -14.28
C LEU A 378 47.91 -77.71 -13.29
N PRO A 379 47.80 -78.77 -12.47
CA PRO A 379 48.88 -79.16 -11.56
C PRO A 379 50.14 -79.68 -12.27
N HIS A 380 50.03 -80.03 -13.56
CA HIS A 380 51.13 -80.51 -14.40
C HIS A 380 51.75 -79.40 -15.27
N LEU A 381 51.14 -78.21 -15.30
CA LEU A 381 51.61 -77.06 -16.06
C LEU A 381 52.41 -76.11 -15.16
N ASN A 382 53.70 -75.96 -15.45
CA ASN A 382 54.54 -74.99 -14.75
C ASN A 382 54.37 -73.60 -15.37
N LEU A 383 53.35 -72.87 -14.92
CA LEU A 383 52.96 -71.55 -15.44
C LEU A 383 54.04 -70.46 -15.23
N GLN A 384 55.04 -70.67 -14.36
CA GLN A 384 56.18 -69.75 -14.19
C GLN A 384 57.18 -69.78 -15.35
N LYS A 385 57.20 -70.84 -16.17
CA LYS A 385 58.16 -70.99 -17.29
C LYS A 385 57.63 -70.48 -18.64
N ILE A 386 56.38 -70.01 -18.70
CA ILE A 386 55.67 -69.66 -19.95
C ILE A 386 55.68 -68.13 -20.20
N ILE A 387 56.22 -67.34 -19.26
CA ILE A 387 56.45 -65.89 -19.42
C ILE A 387 57.79 -65.64 -20.11
#